data_AF-A0A449IL35-F1
#
_entry.id   AF-A0A449IL35-F1
#
_cell.length_a   1.000
_cell.length_b   1.000
_cell.length_c   1.000
_cell.angle_alpha   90.00
_cell.angle_beta   90.00
_cell.angle_gamma   90.00
#
_symmetry.space_group_name_H-M   'P 1'
#
loop_
_entity.id
_entity.type
_entity.pdbx_description
1 polymer ?
#
loop_
_entity_poly.entity_id
_entity_poly.type
_entity_poly.pdbx_seq_one_letter_code
_entity_poly.pdbx_strand_id
1 'polypeptide(L)'
;MTAQSQIVNNPSRLRAHSLGIDAPELSQYQDEPAQMHSGAVGKSGYLRLGFEKRGNRSVLADMERRVPSLVQRALYWDEEMPELPCVTMISTSGCVLQGDRLATDVNVGVGACGHVTTQSATKVHSMNANYASQIQHFTIEEGGYLEFMPDPLIPPSQCTVYHRHANQDPPHGDGHLLRNPDVGAQVSSCG
;
A
#
# COMPACT_ATOMS: atom_id res chain seq x y z
N MET A 1 10.64 -12.36 17.76
CA MET A 1 10.33 -12.71 16.35
C MET A 1 11.23 -11.87 15.44
N THR A 2 11.87 -12.46 14.43
CA THR A 2 12.78 -11.76 13.50
C THR A 2 11.98 -11.04 12.41
N ALA A 3 12.56 -10.01 11.77
CA ALA A 3 11.90 -9.27 10.68
C ALA A 3 11.39 -10.19 9.54
N GLN A 4 12.13 -11.27 9.28
CA GLN A 4 11.82 -12.30 8.29
C GLN A 4 10.57 -13.12 8.67
N SER A 5 10.43 -13.52 9.94
CA SER A 5 9.23 -14.25 10.42
C SER A 5 7.94 -13.43 10.29
N GLN A 6 8.04 -12.10 10.38
CA GLN A 6 6.88 -11.20 10.23
C GLN A 6 6.52 -10.93 8.76
N ILE A 7 7.43 -11.16 7.81
CA ILE A 7 7.14 -11.07 6.37
C ILE A 7 6.36 -12.31 5.94
N VAL A 8 6.82 -13.49 6.34
CA VAL A 8 6.21 -14.78 5.95
C VAL A 8 4.78 -14.91 6.45
N ASN A 9 4.47 -14.35 7.62
CA ASN A 9 3.13 -14.46 8.22
C ASN A 9 2.13 -13.39 7.74
N ASN A 10 2.50 -12.52 6.78
CA ASN A 10 1.60 -11.54 6.19
C ASN A 10 1.59 -11.71 4.65
N PRO A 11 0.46 -12.08 4.03
CA PRO A 11 0.38 -12.36 2.60
C PRO A 11 0.82 -11.20 1.70
N SER A 12 0.42 -9.96 2.01
CA SER A 12 0.77 -8.79 1.21
C SER A 12 2.26 -8.48 1.26
N ARG A 13 2.88 -8.62 2.44
CA ARG A 13 4.34 -8.49 2.59
C ARG A 13 5.07 -9.61 1.89
N LEU A 14 4.62 -10.86 2.04
CA LEU A 14 5.22 -11.99 1.33
C LEU A 14 5.18 -11.77 -0.18
N ARG A 15 4.02 -11.36 -0.72
CA ARG A 15 3.84 -11.10 -2.14
C ARG A 15 4.72 -9.95 -2.65
N ALA A 16 4.86 -8.87 -1.88
CA ALA A 16 5.78 -7.78 -2.23
C ALA A 16 7.21 -8.33 -2.40
N HIS A 17 7.66 -9.20 -1.49
CA HIS A 17 8.99 -9.78 -1.50
C HIS A 17 9.18 -10.91 -2.53
N SER A 18 8.14 -11.68 -2.87
CA SER A 18 8.24 -12.84 -3.78
C SER A 18 8.01 -12.49 -5.25
N LEU A 19 7.55 -11.28 -5.57
CA LEU A 19 7.14 -10.91 -6.92
C LEU A 19 8.22 -11.19 -7.99
N GLY A 20 9.49 -10.96 -7.68
CA GLY A 20 10.60 -11.21 -8.61
C GLY A 20 10.79 -12.69 -8.94
N ILE A 21 10.34 -13.59 -8.08
CA ILE A 21 10.36 -15.04 -8.30
C ILE A 21 9.12 -15.45 -9.12
N ASP A 22 7.97 -14.89 -8.78
CA ASP A 22 6.67 -15.34 -9.28
C ASP A 22 6.29 -14.71 -10.64
N ALA A 23 6.89 -13.56 -11.00
CA ALA A 23 6.59 -12.79 -12.21
C ALA A 23 7.72 -12.95 -13.26
N PRO A 24 7.51 -13.70 -14.37
CA PRO A 24 8.54 -13.95 -15.38
C PRO A 24 9.13 -12.68 -16.00
N GLU A 25 8.33 -11.62 -16.15
CA GLU A 25 8.75 -10.32 -16.66
C GLU A 25 9.80 -9.62 -15.78
N LEU A 26 9.92 -10.02 -14.51
CA LEU A 26 10.90 -9.51 -13.56
C LEU A 26 12.20 -10.33 -13.53
N SER A 27 12.26 -11.46 -14.26
CA SER A 27 13.43 -12.37 -14.21
C SER A 27 14.75 -11.70 -14.62
N GLN A 28 14.71 -10.72 -15.53
CA GLN A 28 15.88 -9.95 -15.96
C GLN A 28 16.27 -8.79 -15.03
N TYR A 29 15.45 -8.50 -14.01
CA TYR A 29 15.62 -7.34 -13.13
C TYR A 29 15.93 -7.77 -11.69
N GLN A 30 16.88 -8.69 -11.50
CA GLN A 30 17.22 -9.26 -10.18
C GLN A 30 18.54 -8.76 -9.61
N ASP A 31 19.30 -7.95 -10.35
CA ASP A 31 20.56 -7.38 -9.88
C ASP A 31 20.34 -6.57 -8.60
N GLU A 32 21.26 -6.68 -7.64
CA GLU A 32 21.11 -5.96 -6.37
C GLU A 32 21.66 -4.51 -6.45
N PRO A 33 20.98 -3.51 -5.85
CA PRO A 33 21.49 -2.16 -5.78
C PRO A 33 22.79 -2.08 -4.98
N ALA A 34 23.80 -1.39 -5.52
CA ALA A 34 25.09 -1.20 -4.85
C ALA A 34 24.99 -0.41 -3.54
N GLN A 35 23.97 0.45 -3.40
CA GLN A 35 23.80 1.32 -2.23
C GLN A 35 23.15 0.58 -1.05
N MET A 36 22.04 -0.11 -1.30
CA MET A 36 21.27 -0.78 -0.26
C MET A 36 20.48 -1.94 -0.84
N HIS A 37 20.70 -3.13 -0.28
CA HIS A 37 20.06 -4.38 -0.70
C HIS A 37 18.53 -4.27 -0.74
N SER A 38 17.94 -4.91 -1.74
CA SER A 38 16.49 -4.95 -1.94
C SER A 38 15.79 -5.57 -0.73
N GLY A 39 14.66 -4.99 -0.33
CA GLY A 39 13.89 -5.48 0.82
C GLY A 39 14.58 -5.36 2.19
N ALA A 40 15.76 -4.73 2.28
CA ALA A 40 16.42 -4.45 3.56
C ALA A 40 15.57 -3.55 4.48
N VAL A 41 15.97 -3.41 5.75
CA VAL A 41 15.29 -2.52 6.71
C VAL A 41 15.31 -1.08 6.17
N GLY A 42 14.14 -0.45 6.00
CA GLY A 42 14.04 0.86 5.35
C GLY A 42 13.71 0.81 3.85
N LYS A 43 13.77 -0.37 3.23
CA LYS A 43 13.23 -0.69 1.90
C LYS A 43 12.02 -1.63 1.96
N SER A 44 11.88 -2.41 3.03
CA SER A 44 10.69 -3.22 3.31
C SER A 44 9.65 -2.46 4.16
N GLY A 45 8.88 -1.58 3.52
CA GLY A 45 7.81 -0.81 4.15
C GLY A 45 6.52 -1.62 4.35
N TYR A 46 5.79 -1.32 5.44
CA TYR A 46 4.50 -1.94 5.69
C TYR A 46 3.57 -1.00 6.46
N LEU A 47 2.31 -0.94 6.04
CA LEU A 47 1.25 -0.23 6.76
C LEU A 47 0.01 -1.12 6.84
N ARG A 48 -0.54 -1.30 8.04
CA ARG A 48 -1.85 -1.93 8.26
C ARG A 48 -2.78 -0.94 8.93
N LEU A 49 -3.99 -0.79 8.40
CA LEU A 49 -5.03 0.10 8.92
C LEU A 49 -6.31 -0.72 9.14
N GLY A 50 -6.80 -0.75 10.38
CA GLY A 50 -8.08 -1.39 10.73
C GLY A 50 -9.12 -0.37 11.17
N PHE A 51 -10.21 -0.26 10.40
CA PHE A 51 -11.36 0.59 10.71
C PHE A 51 -12.49 -0.22 11.33
N GLU A 52 -13.01 0.25 12.45
CA GLU A 52 -14.13 -0.39 13.17
C GLU A 52 -15.23 0.63 13.47
N LYS A 53 -16.49 0.20 13.39
CA LYS A 53 -17.62 0.98 13.88
C LYS A 53 -17.66 0.93 15.41
N ARG A 54 -17.65 2.09 16.07
CA ARG A 54 -17.79 2.24 17.53
C ARG A 54 -18.86 3.28 17.85
N GLY A 55 -20.02 2.79 18.26
CA GLY A 55 -21.20 3.63 18.46
C GLY A 55 -21.61 4.29 17.14
N ASN A 56 -21.75 5.61 17.14
CA ASN A 56 -22.25 6.34 15.97
C ASN A 56 -21.17 6.62 14.92
N ARG A 57 -19.88 6.37 15.21
CA ARG A 57 -18.78 6.67 14.28
C ARG A 57 -17.85 5.51 14.04
N SER A 58 -17.09 5.56 12.96
CA SER A 58 -15.98 4.64 12.74
C SER A 58 -14.70 5.19 13.35
N VAL A 59 -13.74 4.34 13.68
CA VAL A 59 -12.43 4.75 14.20
C VAL A 59 -11.32 3.93 13.54
N LEU A 60 -10.13 4.50 13.40
CA LEU A 60 -8.91 3.72 13.16
C LEU A 60 -8.57 2.98 14.47
N ALA A 61 -9.07 1.76 14.60
CA ALA A 61 -9.00 0.93 15.81
C ALA A 61 -7.66 0.21 15.94
N ASP A 62 -7.05 -0.11 14.80
CA ASP A 62 -5.84 -0.91 14.73
C ASP A 62 -4.89 -0.33 13.67
N MET A 63 -3.59 -0.36 14.00
CA MET A 63 -2.54 0.23 13.18
C MET A 63 -1.21 -0.50 13.40
N GLU A 64 -0.61 -0.99 12.33
CA GLU A 64 0.79 -1.40 12.29
C GLU A 64 1.54 -0.55 11.27
N ARG A 65 2.76 -0.12 11.60
CA ARG A 65 3.59 0.70 10.71
C ARG A 65 5.04 0.24 10.73
N ARG A 66 5.65 0.22 9.56
CA ARG A 66 7.08 -0.03 9.34
C ARG A 66 7.59 0.92 8.28
N VAL A 67 8.67 1.60 8.63
CA VAL A 67 9.33 2.55 7.74
C VAL A 67 9.68 1.90 6.39
N PRO A 68 9.51 2.62 5.28
CA PRO A 68 9.18 4.05 5.21
C PRO A 68 7.68 4.40 5.33
N SER A 69 6.79 3.43 5.51
CA SER A 69 5.33 3.66 5.53
C SER A 69 4.82 4.09 6.91
N LEU A 70 4.15 5.24 6.97
CA LEU A 70 3.52 5.82 8.15
C LEU A 70 2.08 6.28 7.82
N VAL A 71 1.35 6.67 8.86
CA VAL A 71 0.01 7.27 8.74
C VAL A 71 -0.17 8.34 9.81
N GLN A 72 -0.89 9.40 9.47
CA GLN A 72 -1.30 10.44 10.42
C GLN A 72 -2.44 9.96 11.33
N ARG A 73 -2.66 10.69 12.42
CA ARG A 73 -3.83 10.46 13.28
C ARG A 73 -5.11 10.68 12.47
N ALA A 74 -6.11 9.81 12.67
CA ALA A 74 -7.43 10.00 12.08
C ALA A 74 -8.06 11.34 12.51
N LEU A 75 -8.55 12.07 11.52
CA LEU A 75 -9.30 13.31 11.67
C LEU A 75 -10.74 13.08 11.20
N TYR A 76 -11.68 13.88 11.71
CA TYR A 76 -13.09 13.84 11.33
C TYR A 76 -13.45 15.25 10.89
N TRP A 77 -13.15 15.57 9.64
CA TRP A 77 -13.30 16.92 9.11
C TRP A 77 -14.41 17.03 8.07
N ASP A 78 -14.93 15.91 7.56
CA ASP A 78 -16.06 15.91 6.64
C ASP A 78 -17.35 16.19 7.43
N GLU A 79 -17.98 17.34 7.16
CA GLU A 79 -19.22 17.75 7.81
C GLU A 79 -20.44 16.96 7.29
N GLU A 80 -20.37 16.44 6.06
CA GLU A 80 -21.43 15.60 5.48
C GLU A 80 -21.35 14.16 6.00
N MET A 81 -20.15 13.71 6.39
CA MET A 81 -19.91 12.40 7.04
C MET A 81 -19.12 12.51 8.37
N PRO A 82 -19.70 13.07 9.45
CA PRO A 82 -19.00 13.24 10.73
C PRO A 82 -18.50 11.93 11.38
N GLU A 83 -19.07 10.79 10.96
CA GLU A 83 -18.66 9.45 11.36
C GLU A 83 -17.38 8.93 10.71
N LEU A 84 -16.92 9.58 9.64
CA LEU A 84 -15.85 9.12 8.75
C LEU A 84 -14.46 9.51 9.28
N PRO A 85 -13.61 8.55 9.67
CA PRO A 85 -12.22 8.82 9.95
C PRO A 85 -11.44 9.01 8.65
N CYS A 86 -10.86 10.20 8.48
CA CYS A 86 -9.96 10.55 7.39
C CYS A 86 -8.51 10.42 7.85
N VAL A 87 -7.73 9.58 7.17
CA VAL A 87 -6.31 9.35 7.44
C VAL A 87 -5.45 9.60 6.21
N THR A 88 -4.26 10.14 6.45
CA THR A 88 -3.27 10.40 5.41
C THR A 88 -2.06 9.49 5.59
N MET A 89 -1.79 8.66 4.58
CA MET A 89 -0.59 7.85 4.48
C MET A 89 0.62 8.71 4.11
N ILE A 90 1.76 8.41 4.72
CA ILE A 90 3.01 9.13 4.53
C ILE A 90 4.10 8.12 4.18
N SER A 91 4.93 8.44 3.18
CA SER A 91 6.22 7.78 2.98
C SER A 91 7.35 8.69 3.46
N THR A 92 8.20 8.19 4.36
CA THR A 92 9.38 8.93 4.82
C THR A 92 10.53 8.95 3.81
N SER A 93 10.46 8.16 2.73
CA SER A 93 11.49 8.11 1.68
C SER A 93 11.32 9.21 0.62
N GLY A 94 10.14 9.85 0.54
CA GLY A 94 9.83 10.90 -0.45
C GLY A 94 9.64 10.42 -1.89
N CYS A 95 10.11 9.22 -2.24
CA CYS A 95 9.87 8.53 -3.51
C CYS A 95 10.04 7.01 -3.34
N VAL A 96 9.53 6.23 -4.29
CA VAL A 96 9.80 4.80 -4.44
C VAL A 96 11.15 4.65 -5.13
N LEU A 97 12.03 3.87 -4.50
CA LEU A 97 13.39 3.62 -4.97
C LEU A 97 13.55 2.17 -5.43
N GLN A 98 14.58 1.93 -6.24
CA GLN A 98 14.99 0.58 -6.62
C GLN A 98 15.17 -0.33 -5.40
N GLY A 99 14.67 -1.57 -5.48
CA GLY A 99 14.74 -2.54 -4.39
C GLY A 99 13.69 -2.36 -3.28
N ASP A 100 12.79 -1.37 -3.38
CA ASP A 100 11.72 -1.20 -2.39
C ASP A 100 10.67 -2.32 -2.48
N ARG A 101 10.19 -2.75 -1.30
CA ARG A 101 9.18 -3.79 -1.09
C ARG A 101 8.12 -3.23 -0.14
N LEU A 102 7.09 -2.60 -0.69
CA LEU A 102 6.07 -1.89 0.08
C LEU A 102 4.77 -2.69 0.09
N ALA A 103 4.16 -2.84 1.26
CA ALA A 103 2.84 -3.45 1.41
C ALA A 103 1.91 -2.55 2.23
N THR A 104 0.65 -2.46 1.84
CA THR A 104 -0.41 -1.74 2.55
C THR A 104 -1.64 -2.63 2.66
N ASP A 105 -2.08 -2.88 3.90
CA ASP A 105 -3.30 -3.62 4.19
C ASP A 105 -4.32 -2.66 4.83
N VAL A 106 -5.53 -2.59 4.26
CA VAL A 106 -6.64 -1.81 4.84
C VAL A 106 -7.84 -2.71 5.04
N ASN A 107 -8.32 -2.76 6.28
CA ASN A 107 -9.46 -3.55 6.69
C ASN A 107 -10.55 -2.60 7.17
N VAL A 108 -11.74 -2.70 6.58
CA VAL A 108 -12.94 -1.98 7.02
C VAL A 108 -13.93 -3.00 7.54
N GLY A 109 -14.13 -3.01 8.86
CA GLY A 109 -15.05 -3.93 9.53
C GLY A 109 -16.52 -3.67 9.19
N VAL A 110 -17.39 -4.56 9.67
CA VAL A 110 -18.84 -4.54 9.39
C VAL A 110 -19.44 -3.17 9.73
N GLY A 111 -20.13 -2.55 8.77
CA GLY A 111 -20.77 -1.24 8.90
C GLY A 111 -19.82 -0.09 9.21
N ALA A 112 -18.50 -0.30 9.15
CA ALA A 112 -17.50 0.72 9.38
C ALA A 112 -17.23 1.52 8.10
N CYS A 113 -16.58 2.67 8.28
CA CYS A 113 -16.15 3.51 7.19
C CYS A 113 -14.72 4.01 7.41
N GLY A 114 -14.02 4.30 6.32
CA GLY A 114 -12.70 4.92 6.36
C GLY A 114 -12.41 5.71 5.09
N HIS A 115 -11.72 6.83 5.24
CA HIS A 115 -11.14 7.58 4.14
C HIS A 115 -9.62 7.55 4.27
N VAL A 116 -8.95 7.07 3.24
CA VAL A 116 -7.50 6.94 3.18
C VAL A 116 -6.99 7.70 1.96
N THR A 117 -6.14 8.68 2.20
CA THR A 117 -5.43 9.43 1.14
C THR A 117 -3.92 9.32 1.34
N THR A 118 -3.14 9.73 0.35
CA THR A 118 -1.68 9.90 0.50
C THR A 118 -1.31 11.38 0.61
N GLN A 119 -0.16 11.70 1.21
CA GLN A 119 0.26 13.09 1.42
C GLN A 119 0.80 13.75 0.14
N SER A 120 1.28 12.95 -0.80
CA SER A 120 1.94 13.44 -2.01
C SER A 120 1.97 12.37 -3.09
N ALA A 121 2.02 12.83 -4.35
CA ALA A 121 2.24 12.01 -5.54
C ALA A 121 3.28 10.91 -5.32
N THR A 122 2.97 9.69 -5.78
CA THR A 122 3.92 8.59 -5.73
C THR A 122 4.98 8.83 -6.80
N LYS A 123 6.09 9.45 -6.42
CA LYS A 123 7.25 9.61 -7.31
C LYS A 123 8.02 8.30 -7.35
N VAL A 124 8.31 7.80 -8.55
CA VAL A 124 9.21 6.66 -8.73
C VAL A 124 10.53 7.17 -9.29
N HIS A 125 11.64 6.81 -8.65
CA HIS A 125 12.98 7.17 -9.12
C HIS A 125 13.47 6.17 -10.17
N SER A 126 14.35 6.60 -11.08
CA SER A 126 15.02 5.70 -12.03
C SER A 126 15.74 4.56 -11.32
N MET A 127 15.73 3.38 -11.94
CA MET A 127 16.26 2.13 -11.38
C MET A 127 17.24 1.52 -12.36
N ASN A 128 18.48 1.32 -11.92
CA ASN A 128 19.54 0.72 -12.74
C ASN A 128 19.89 -0.71 -12.29
N ALA A 129 19.33 -1.14 -11.15
CA ALA A 129 19.48 -2.49 -10.63
C ALA A 129 18.23 -2.81 -9.80
N ASN A 130 17.71 -4.02 -9.95
CA ASN A 130 16.48 -4.48 -9.33
C ASN A 130 15.21 -3.74 -9.80
N TYR A 131 14.08 -4.13 -9.21
CA TYR A 131 12.78 -3.52 -9.38
C TYR A 131 12.26 -2.98 -8.03
N ALA A 132 11.14 -2.26 -8.06
CA ALA A 132 10.38 -1.93 -6.86
C ALA A 132 8.95 -2.48 -6.94
N SER A 133 8.40 -2.88 -5.80
CA SER A 133 7.04 -3.42 -5.71
C SER A 133 6.22 -2.69 -4.65
N GLN A 134 4.98 -2.39 -4.96
CA GLN A 134 3.97 -1.92 -4.02
C GLN A 134 2.72 -2.79 -4.11
N ILE A 135 2.39 -3.48 -3.02
CA ILE A 135 1.19 -4.31 -2.88
C ILE A 135 0.19 -3.57 -1.98
N GLN A 136 -1.05 -3.49 -2.41
CA GLN A 136 -2.16 -2.93 -1.64
C GLN A 136 -3.27 -3.97 -1.56
N HIS A 137 -3.73 -4.28 -0.35
CA HIS A 137 -4.80 -5.23 -0.11
C HIS A 137 -5.92 -4.53 0.68
N PHE A 138 -7.14 -4.63 0.17
CA PHE A 138 -8.33 -4.05 0.77
C PHE A 138 -9.32 -5.17 1.15
N THR A 139 -9.71 -5.22 2.41
CA THR A 139 -10.78 -6.09 2.89
C THR A 139 -11.91 -5.20 3.41
N ILE A 140 -13.08 -5.29 2.79
CA ILE A 140 -14.25 -4.47 3.13
C ILE A 140 -15.38 -5.43 3.47
N GLU A 141 -15.73 -5.46 4.75
CA GLU A 141 -16.79 -6.32 5.28
C GLU A 141 -18.19 -5.79 4.93
N GLU A 142 -19.23 -6.53 5.32
CA GLU A 142 -20.63 -6.21 5.05
C GLU A 142 -21.02 -4.80 5.48
N GLY A 143 -21.64 -4.04 4.56
CA GLY A 143 -22.01 -2.64 4.79
C GLY A 143 -20.83 -1.71 5.06
N GLY A 144 -19.60 -2.18 4.84
CA GLY A 144 -18.38 -1.41 5.00
C GLY A 144 -18.17 -0.44 3.84
N TYR A 145 -17.53 0.69 4.14
CA TYR A 145 -17.28 1.76 3.18
C TYR A 145 -15.81 2.22 3.20
N LEU A 146 -15.14 2.21 2.06
CA LEU A 146 -13.79 2.73 1.93
C LEU A 146 -13.69 3.76 0.80
N GLU A 147 -13.16 4.93 1.12
CA GLU A 147 -12.60 5.84 0.13
C GLU A 147 -11.09 5.70 0.13
N PHE A 148 -10.50 5.22 -0.98
CA PHE A 148 -9.06 5.12 -1.13
C PHE A 148 -8.56 6.01 -2.26
N MET A 149 -7.91 7.11 -1.92
CA MET A 149 -7.45 8.11 -2.90
C MET A 149 -5.93 8.10 -2.97
N PRO A 150 -5.30 7.23 -3.78
CA PRO A 150 -3.88 7.31 -4.01
C PRO A 150 -3.58 8.58 -4.83
N ASP A 151 -2.56 9.32 -4.43
CA ASP A 151 -2.06 10.42 -5.26
C ASP A 151 -1.50 9.88 -6.59
N PRO A 152 -1.50 10.71 -7.66
CA PRO A 152 -0.99 10.31 -8.97
C PRO A 152 0.42 9.70 -8.92
N LEU A 153 0.64 8.67 -9.74
CA LEU A 153 1.96 8.12 -10.01
C LEU A 153 2.74 9.08 -10.91
N ILE A 154 3.95 9.46 -10.50
CA ILE A 154 4.89 10.23 -11.33
C ILE A 154 6.02 9.28 -11.75
N PRO A 155 6.01 8.76 -12.98
CA PRO A 155 7.07 7.91 -13.49
C PRO A 155 8.36 8.72 -13.73
N PRO A 156 9.55 8.10 -13.63
CA PRO A 156 10.80 8.75 -13.96
C PRO A 156 10.96 8.85 -15.48
N SER A 157 11.90 9.69 -15.92
CA SER A 157 12.21 9.90 -17.33
C SER A 157 12.98 8.74 -17.98
N GLN A 158 13.57 7.83 -17.20
CA GLN A 158 14.40 6.72 -17.69
C GLN A 158 14.23 5.46 -16.84
N CYS A 159 14.53 4.33 -17.47
CA CYS A 159 14.51 2.93 -17.04
C CYS A 159 14.03 2.69 -15.59
N THR A 160 12.90 2.03 -15.47
CA THR A 160 12.30 1.65 -14.19
C THR A 160 11.46 0.43 -14.41
N VAL A 161 11.48 -0.47 -13.42
CA VAL A 161 10.51 -1.56 -13.33
C VAL A 161 9.85 -1.43 -11.97
N TYR A 162 8.64 -0.88 -12.01
CA TYR A 162 7.79 -0.70 -10.84
C TYR A 162 6.50 -1.46 -11.04
N HIS A 163 6.17 -2.30 -10.06
CA HIS A 163 4.94 -3.07 -10.04
C HIS A 163 4.06 -2.61 -8.87
N ARG A 164 2.93 -1.99 -9.21
CA ARG A 164 1.85 -1.70 -8.25
C ARG A 164 0.73 -2.72 -8.45
N HIS A 165 0.22 -3.29 -7.37
CA HIS A 165 -0.92 -4.20 -7.42
C HIS A 165 -1.89 -3.89 -6.29
N ALA A 166 -3.16 -3.67 -6.64
CA ALA A 166 -4.24 -3.48 -5.70
C ALA A 166 -5.24 -4.63 -5.83
N ASN A 167 -5.52 -5.33 -4.73
CA ASN A 167 -6.61 -6.30 -4.66
C ASN A 167 -7.65 -5.87 -3.64
N GLN A 168 -8.89 -6.22 -3.93
CA GLN A 168 -9.97 -6.19 -2.97
C GLN A 168 -10.49 -7.63 -2.82
N ASP A 169 -10.65 -8.09 -1.58
CA ASP A 169 -11.37 -9.34 -1.34
C ASP A 169 -12.83 -9.18 -1.84
N PRO A 170 -13.46 -10.24 -2.38
CA PRO A 170 -14.87 -10.17 -2.76
C PRO A 170 -15.67 -9.67 -1.56
N PRO A 171 -16.53 -8.65 -1.75
CA PRO A 171 -17.25 -8.08 -0.61
C PRO A 171 -18.09 -9.17 0.05
N HIS A 172 -17.96 -9.31 1.36
CA HIS A 172 -18.90 -10.10 2.15
C HIS A 172 -20.19 -9.27 2.25
N GLY A 173 -21.04 -9.27 1.20
CA GLY A 173 -22.28 -8.47 1.13
C GLY A 173 -22.13 -7.14 0.38
N ASP A 174 -22.81 -6.07 0.85
CA ASP A 174 -22.91 -4.76 0.16
C ASP A 174 -21.72 -3.80 0.45
N GLY A 175 -20.51 -4.34 0.64
CA GLY A 175 -19.32 -3.53 0.87
C GLY A 175 -18.94 -2.69 -0.36
N HIS A 176 -18.61 -1.41 -0.17
CA HIS A 176 -18.33 -0.47 -1.27
C HIS A 176 -16.95 0.21 -1.16
N LEU A 177 -16.13 0.08 -2.20
CA LEU A 177 -14.89 0.86 -2.42
C LEU A 177 -15.19 1.94 -3.45
N LEU A 178 -15.30 3.22 -3.06
CA LEU A 178 -15.83 4.23 -3.98
C LEU A 178 -14.84 4.85 -4.95
N ARG A 179 -13.53 4.77 -4.72
CA ARG A 179 -12.51 5.15 -5.71
C ARG A 179 -11.25 4.35 -5.45
N ASN A 180 -10.70 3.75 -6.49
CA ASN A 180 -9.28 3.44 -6.62
C ASN A 180 -9.00 3.47 -8.13
N PRO A 181 -8.41 4.55 -8.67
CA PRO A 181 -8.17 4.66 -10.11
C PRO A 181 -7.19 3.60 -10.65
N ASP A 182 -6.53 2.84 -9.76
CA ASP A 182 -5.46 1.90 -10.08
C ASP A 182 -5.79 0.44 -9.69
N VAL A 183 -7.07 0.01 -9.69
CA VAL A 183 -7.40 -1.42 -9.52
C VAL A 183 -6.87 -2.22 -10.73
N GLY A 184 -5.62 -2.70 -10.63
CA GLY A 184 -4.91 -3.43 -11.67
C GLY A 184 -3.39 -3.46 -11.41
N ALA A 185 -2.69 -4.39 -12.08
CA ALA A 185 -1.22 -4.39 -12.06
C ALA A 185 -0.70 -3.30 -13.02
N GLN A 186 0.00 -2.30 -12.49
CA GLN A 186 0.73 -1.34 -13.32
C GLN A 186 2.20 -1.76 -13.36
N VAL A 187 2.64 -2.23 -14.53
CA VAL A 187 4.05 -2.46 -14.85
C VAL A 187 4.48 -1.32 -15.76
N SER A 188 5.33 -0.45 -15.25
CA SER A 188 6.08 0.47 -16.10
C SER A 188 7.42 -0.19 -16.38
N SER A 189 7.67 -0.56 -17.63
CA SER A 189 8.97 -1.00 -18.15
C SER A 189 9.27 -0.19 -19.41
N CYS A 190 10.39 0.52 -19.45
CA CYS A 190 10.88 1.08 -20.71
C CYS A 190 11.80 0.04 -21.37
N GLY A 191 11.52 -0.25 -22.64
CA GLY A 191 12.41 -1.01 -23.52
C GLY A 191 13.63 -0.20 -23.95
#